data_AF-A0AAD5E381-F1
#
_entry.id   AF-A0AAD5E381-F1
#
_cell.length_a   1.000
_cell.length_b   1.000
_cell.length_c   1.000
_cell.angle_alpha   90.00
_cell.angle_beta   90.00
_cell.angle_gamma   90.00
#
_symmetry.space_group_name_H-M   'P 1'
#
loop_
_entity.id
_entity.type
_entity.pdbx_description
1 polymer ?
#
loop_
_entity_poly.entity_id
_entity_poly.type
_entity_poly.pdbx_seq_one_letter_code
_entity_poly.pdbx_strand_id
1 'polypeptide(L)' 'KFACATCIKGHRSSHCTHADRPLFEIKKKGRPVTQCSHCRDLRRNRQVHVKCVC' A
#
# COMPACT_ATOMS: atom_id res chain seq x y z
N LYS A 1 6.10 -5.70 -9.67
CA LYS A 1 5.31 -6.75 -8.96
C LYS A 1 4.27 -7.25 -9.95
N PHE A 2 4.14 -8.55 -10.16
CA PHE A 2 3.22 -9.10 -11.17
C PHE A 2 2.10 -9.88 -10.51
N ALA A 3 0.90 -9.81 -11.06
CA ALA A 3 -0.19 -10.70 -10.67
C ALA A 3 -1.23 -10.85 -11.77
N CYS A 4 -2.04 -11.90 -11.65
CA CYS A 4 -3.16 -12.17 -12.54
C CYS A 4 -4.27 -11.11 -12.40
N ALA A 5 -5.07 -10.86 -13.44
CA ALA A 5 -6.16 -9.87 -13.40
C ALA A 5 -7.14 -10.09 -12.23
N THR A 6 -7.54 -11.34 -11.99
CA THR A 6 -8.41 -11.72 -10.86
C THR A 6 -7.76 -11.39 -9.51
N CYS A 7 -6.46 -11.62 -9.39
CA CYS A 7 -5.68 -11.41 -8.19
C CYS A 7 -5.50 -9.92 -7.87
N ILE A 8 -5.31 -9.10 -8.92
CA ILE A 8 -5.26 -7.65 -8.84
C ILE A 8 -6.60 -7.10 -8.34
N LYS A 9 -7.72 -7.58 -8.90
CA LYS A 9 -9.07 -7.15 -8.52
C LYS A 9 -9.46 -7.62 -7.12
N GLY A 10 -9.07 -8.84 -6.76
CA GLY A 10 -9.40 -9.48 -5.48
C GLY A 10 -8.43 -9.20 -4.32
N HIS A 11 -7.55 -8.19 -4.43
CA HIS A 11 -6.56 -7.82 -3.40
C HIS A 11 -5.54 -8.92 -3.01
N ARG A 12 -5.52 -10.06 -3.71
CA ARG A 12 -4.58 -11.18 -3.51
C ARG A 12 -3.31 -11.04 -4.34
N SER A 13 -3.10 -9.88 -4.95
CA SER A 13 -1.94 -9.58 -5.80
C SER A 13 -0.60 -9.74 -5.09
N SER A 14 -0.56 -9.72 -3.76
CA SER A 14 0.64 -9.98 -2.96
C SER A 14 1.09 -11.44 -2.95
N HIS A 15 0.18 -12.39 -3.17
CA HIS A 15 0.45 -13.82 -3.09
C HIS A 15 0.06 -14.53 -4.39
N CYS A 16 0.10 -13.81 -5.53
CA CYS A 16 -0.25 -14.41 -6.81
C CYS A 16 0.88 -15.32 -7.31
N THR A 17 0.63 -16.63 -7.35
CA THR A 17 1.56 -17.66 -7.83
C THR A 17 1.02 -18.46 -9.03
N HIS A 18 -0.07 -17.98 -9.66
CA HIS A 18 -0.68 -18.66 -10.80
C HIS A 18 0.26 -18.62 -12.01
N ALA A 19 0.57 -19.79 -12.59
CA ALA A 19 1.35 -19.92 -13.81
C ALA A 19 0.45 -19.97 -15.06
N ASP A 20 -0.80 -20.40 -14.91
CA ASP A 20 -1.73 -20.65 -16.02
C ASP A 20 -2.46 -19.39 -16.51
N ARG A 21 -2.18 -18.23 -15.90
CA ARG A 21 -2.92 -16.99 -16.13
C ARG A 21 -1.99 -15.88 -16.60
N PRO A 22 -2.42 -15.01 -17.52
CA PRO A 22 -1.64 -13.86 -17.93
C PRO A 22 -1.37 -12.95 -16.72
N LEU A 23 -0.09 -12.66 -16.51
CA LEU A 23 0.43 -11.83 -15.43
C LEU A 23 0.57 -10.40 -15.93
N PHE A 24 0.08 -9.44 -15.16
CA PHE A 24 0.18 -8.02 -15.46
C PHE A 24 1.09 -7.33 -14.46
N GLU A 25 1.83 -6.32 -14.93
CA GLU A 25 2.61 -5.47 -14.05
C GLU A 25 1.69 -4.61 -13.17
N ILE A 26 1.87 -4.71 -11.86
CA ILE A 26 1.15 -3.92 -10.87
C ILE A 26 2.00 -2.71 -10.50
N LYS A 27 1.50 -1.53 -10.88
CA LYS A 27 2.00 -0.26 -10.37
C LYS A 27 1.79 -0.18 -8.85
N LYS A 28 2.73 0.45 -8.13
CA LYS A 28 2.62 0.67 -6.69
C LYS A 28 1.33 1.45 -6.40
N LYS A 29 0.33 0.78 -5.84
CA LYS A 29 -0.87 1.42 -5.30
C LYS A 29 -0.55 1.85 -3.87
N GLY A 30 -0.71 3.13 -3.58
CA GLY A 30 -0.57 3.69 -2.24
C GLY A 30 -1.39 4.96 -2.13
N ARG A 31 -2.09 5.13 -1.01
CA ARG A 31 -2.70 6.42 -0.69
C ARG A 31 -1.56 7.43 -0.47
N PRO A 32 -1.64 8.66 -0.99
CA PRO A 32 -0.70 9.70 -0.60
C PRO A 32 -0.68 9.82 0.93
N VAL A 33 0.50 10.12 1.47
CA VAL A 33 0.64 10.36 2.90
C VAL A 33 -0.23 11.55 3.28
N THR A 34 -1.07 11.37 4.29
CA THR A 34 -2.00 12.40 4.77
C THR A 34 -1.51 13.15 6.00
N GLN A 35 -0.31 12.81 6.45
CA GLN A 35 0.36 13.45 7.58
C GLN A 35 1.68 14.02 7.11
N CYS A 36 2.03 15.21 7.60
CA CYS A 36 3.35 15.79 7.37
C CYS A 36 4.45 14.94 8.03
N SER A 37 5.70 15.17 7.64
CA SER A 37 6.87 14.48 8.20
C SER A 37 6.93 14.58 9.73
N HIS A 38 6.74 15.80 10.26
CA HIS A 38 6.77 16.07 11.69
C HIS A 38 5.74 15.27 12.49
N CYS A 39 4.46 15.28 12.08
CA CYS A 39 3.42 14.52 12.78
C CYS A 39 3.63 13.01 12.70
N ARG A 40 4.21 12.52 11.59
CA ARG A 40 4.56 11.10 11.45
C ARG A 40 5.68 10.69 12.41
N ASP A 41 6.67 11.55 12.62
CA ASP A 41 7.78 11.28 13.53
C ASP A 41 7.35 11.36 15.00
N LEU A 42 6.46 12.29 15.35
CA LEU A 42 5.83 12.32 16.67
C LEU A 42 5.05 11.03 16.97
N ARG A 43 4.29 10.51 16.00
CA ARG A 43 3.58 9.25 16.17
C ARG A 43 4.54 8.07 16.32
N ARG A 44 5.62 8.02 15.55
CA ARG A 44 6.58 6.90 15.56
C ARG A 44 7.44 6.88 16.82
N ASN A 45 7.99 8.04 17.19
CA ASN A 45 9.02 8.12 18.23
C ASN A 45 8.41 8.34 19.61
N ARG A 46 7.24 8.97 19.67
CA ARG A 46 6.59 9.37 20.92
C ARG A 46 5.18 8.80 21.10
N GLN A 47 4.71 7.96 20.17
CA GLN A 47 3.37 7.35 20.21
C GLN A 47 2.24 8.39 20.34
N VAL A 48 2.44 9.58 19.76
CA VAL A 48 1.44 10.65 19.78
C VAL A 48 0.42 10.44 18.66
N HIS A 49 -0.84 10.21 19.01
CA HIS A 49 -1.94 9.94 18.07
C HIS A 49 -2.85 11.15 17.86
N VAL A 50 -2.28 12.30 17.48
CA VAL A 50 -3.06 13.49 17.14
C VAL A 50 -3.42 13.54 15.64
N LYS A 51 -4.54 14.18 15.32
CA LYS A 51 -4.92 14.48 13.93
C LYS A 51 -3.95 15.50 13.37
N CYS A 52 -3.34 15.20 12.21
CA CYS A 52 -2.53 16.18 11.49
C CYS A 52 -3.46 17.27 10.94
N VAL A 53 -3.23 18.52 11.36
CA VAL A 53 -3.95 19.72 10.90
C VAL A 53 -3.02 20.68 10.14
N CYS A 54 -1.80 20.23 9.84
CA CYS A 54 -0.80 20.92 9.05
C CYS A 54 -1.12 20.86 7.55
#